data_AF-A0A2V6E934-F1
#
_entry.id   AF-A0A2V6E934-F1
#
_cell.length_a   1.000
_cell.length_b   1.000
_cell.length_c   1.000
_cell.angle_alpha   90.00
_cell.angle_beta   90.00
_cell.angle_gamma   90.00
#
_symmetry.space_group_name_H-M   'P 1'
#
loop_
_entity.id
_entity.type
_entity.pdbx_description
1 polymer ?
#
loop_
_entity_poly.entity_id
_entity_poly.type
_entity_poly.pdbx_seq_one_letter_code
_entity_poly.pdbx_strand_id
1 'polypeptide(L)'
;MASLVSFLFLLLIFLSLAVVPENQIQREHEHDRHEICGYISAMSAAADDRDWIKVDLHIHTLDDPKDVIDYSAHQLLERARALGFRILAITLHDTVFDRPEVFADAATMGILLIPAAEVRLCGADVIVLNVTAEEIADLKNFDDLRRLRDRRGISIFTIAPHPFYFLGGSIGARLLDEIDCFDAIELCHFHKGPLNPNRRAAKVASRFGKPLVATSDAHQLHAFGRHYTSIPRPAQLTAENVFAALRAGRIGLTSPPCSFVDLTSAIYFIFLAHPFRRRRNKKRRFATPKAFGVKNRPSLKGTPVLNPNRKRDTGVG
;
A
#
# COMPACT_ATOMS: atom_id res chain seq x y z
N MET A 1 14.25 -23.09 -23.04
CA MET A 1 14.91 -22.13 -23.96
C MET A 1 13.99 -20.98 -24.37
N ALA A 2 12.76 -21.23 -24.87
CA ALA A 2 11.84 -20.17 -25.30
C ALA A 2 11.37 -19.18 -24.19
N SER A 3 11.27 -19.59 -22.92
CA SER A 3 10.84 -18.68 -21.84
C SER A 3 11.96 -17.75 -21.34
N LEU A 4 13.24 -18.13 -21.50
CA LEU A 4 14.38 -17.31 -21.07
C LEU A 4 14.64 -16.17 -22.08
N VAL A 5 14.49 -16.46 -23.37
CA VAL A 5 14.61 -15.47 -24.45
C VAL A 5 13.46 -14.46 -24.39
N SER A 6 12.23 -14.92 -24.10
CA SER A 6 11.09 -14.03 -23.90
C SER A 6 11.23 -13.16 -22.64
N PHE A 7 11.85 -13.69 -21.57
CA PHE A 7 12.16 -12.94 -20.36
C PHE A 7 13.22 -11.86 -20.60
N LEU A 8 14.32 -12.19 -21.31
CA LEU A 8 15.36 -11.22 -21.64
C LEU A 8 14.84 -10.13 -22.57
N PHE A 9 13.92 -10.48 -23.48
CA PHE A 9 13.27 -9.53 -24.39
C PHE A 9 12.30 -8.59 -23.67
N LEU A 10 11.50 -9.10 -22.73
CA LEU A 10 10.65 -8.28 -21.85
C LEU A 10 11.49 -7.37 -20.95
N LEU A 11 12.61 -7.88 -20.40
CA LEU A 11 13.57 -7.10 -19.62
C LEU A 11 14.19 -5.98 -20.46
N LEU A 12 14.56 -6.25 -21.72
CA LEU A 12 15.10 -5.26 -22.65
C LEU A 12 14.07 -4.20 -23.06
N ILE A 13 12.81 -4.59 -23.30
CA ILE A 13 11.71 -3.65 -23.55
C ILE A 13 11.46 -2.78 -22.33
N PHE A 14 11.47 -3.37 -21.13
CA PHE A 14 11.30 -2.65 -19.87
C PHE A 14 12.43 -1.65 -19.62
N LEU A 15 13.67 -2.05 -19.89
CA LEU A 15 14.86 -1.17 -19.81
C LEU A 15 14.85 -0.08 -20.89
N SER A 16 14.32 -0.36 -22.09
CA SER A 16 14.24 0.58 -23.20
C SER A 16 13.13 1.63 -23.01
N LEU A 17 11.97 1.22 -22.48
CA LEU A 17 10.86 2.12 -22.15
C LEU A 17 11.14 2.99 -20.91
N ALA A 18 12.12 2.63 -20.09
CA ALA A 18 12.59 3.43 -18.96
C ALA A 18 13.52 4.60 -19.38
N VAL A 19 13.90 4.70 -20.66
CA VAL A 19 14.71 5.80 -21.20
C VAL A 19 13.78 6.96 -21.58
N VAL A 20 13.63 7.92 -20.68
CA VAL A 20 13.09 9.23 -21.05
C VAL A 20 14.18 9.96 -21.83
N PRO A 21 13.92 10.47 -23.06
CA PRO A 21 14.87 11.34 -23.74
C PRO A 21 15.04 12.62 -22.90
N GLU A 22 16.21 12.74 -22.30
CA GLU A 22 16.63 13.90 -21.52
C GLU A 22 16.97 15.04 -22.49
N ASN A 23 16.00 15.91 -22.76
CA ASN A 23 16.23 17.15 -23.51
C ASN A 23 16.17 18.36 -22.57
N GLN A 24 17.38 18.83 -22.24
CA GLN A 24 17.82 20.22 -22.09
C GLN A 24 17.06 21.15 -21.12
N ILE A 25 17.56 21.27 -19.88
CA ILE A 25 17.85 22.59 -19.27
C ILE A 25 19.20 22.46 -18.53
N GLN A 26 20.20 23.16 -19.05
CA GLN A 26 21.57 23.20 -18.57
C GLN A 26 21.81 24.49 -17.76
N ARG A 27 22.75 24.42 -16.81
CA ARG A 27 23.27 25.46 -15.88
C ARG A 27 22.33 25.70 -14.67
N GLU A 28 22.77 25.65 -13.41
CA GLU A 28 23.96 26.27 -12.83
C GLU A 28 24.54 25.54 -11.58
N HIS A 29 25.86 25.71 -11.45
CA HIS A 29 26.71 25.83 -10.26
C HIS A 29 26.92 24.69 -9.25
N GLU A 30 28.06 24.05 -9.48
CA GLU A 30 28.97 23.35 -8.57
C GLU A 30 29.63 24.33 -7.58
N HIS A 31 29.13 24.38 -6.34
CA HIS A 31 29.87 24.80 -5.14
C HIS A 31 29.15 24.21 -3.92
N ASP A 32 29.85 24.01 -2.80
CA ASP A 32 29.35 23.51 -1.51
C ASP A 32 29.33 21.99 -1.29
N ARG A 33 30.37 21.30 -1.78
CA ARG A 33 30.65 19.89 -1.42
C ARG A 33 31.57 19.65 -0.22
N HIS A 34 31.97 20.68 0.54
CA HIS A 34 32.94 20.49 1.63
C HIS A 34 32.54 20.95 3.04
N GLU A 35 31.40 21.62 3.26
CA GLU A 35 31.00 22.01 4.63
C GLU A 35 29.97 21.08 5.31
N ILE A 36 29.26 20.25 4.54
CA ILE A 36 28.21 19.36 5.09
C ILE A 36 28.80 18.12 5.79
N CYS A 37 30.05 17.75 5.47
CA CYS A 37 30.69 16.54 6.02
C CYS A 37 31.09 16.69 7.50
N GLY A 38 31.42 17.91 7.96
CA GLY A 38 31.84 18.17 9.34
C GLY A 38 30.69 18.29 10.33
N TYR A 39 29.54 18.82 9.91
CA TYR A 39 28.39 19.07 10.80
C TYR A 39 27.60 17.79 11.14
N ILE A 40 27.61 16.79 10.26
CA ILE A 40 26.90 15.51 10.46
C ILE A 40 27.62 14.62 11.49
N SER A 41 28.93 14.76 11.66
CA SER A 41 29.72 13.90 12.57
C SER A 41 29.55 14.26 14.05
N ALA A 42 29.21 15.52 14.38
CA ALA A 42 29.14 15.99 15.77
C ALA A 42 27.78 15.74 16.46
N MET A 43 26.69 15.48 15.71
CA MET A 43 25.38 15.15 16.29
C MET A 43 25.14 13.64 16.48
N SER A 44 26.09 12.80 16.05
CA SER A 44 26.01 11.34 16.15
C SER A 44 26.55 10.77 17.47
N ALA A 45 26.52 11.57 18.55
CA ALA A 45 26.81 11.09 19.89
C ALA A 45 25.49 10.97 20.68
N ALA A 46 24.96 9.73 20.70
CA ALA A 46 23.92 9.24 21.62
C ALA A 46 22.47 9.73 21.44
N ALA A 47 21.92 9.71 20.23
CA ALA A 47 20.49 9.45 20.08
C ALA A 47 20.28 7.94 20.20
N ASP A 48 19.57 7.48 21.23
CA ASP A 48 19.21 6.06 21.39
C ASP A 48 18.44 5.62 20.13
N ASP A 49 18.87 4.55 19.46
CA ASP A 49 18.19 3.97 18.29
C ASP A 49 16.72 3.59 18.64
N ARG A 50 16.38 3.56 19.94
CA ARG A 50 15.02 3.44 20.47
C ARG A 50 14.12 4.64 20.22
N ASP A 51 14.64 5.80 19.82
CA ASP A 51 13.84 7.01 19.57
C ASP A 51 13.27 7.08 18.15
N TRP A 52 13.64 6.18 17.25
CA TRP A 52 13.08 6.12 15.91
C TRP A 52 12.23 4.85 15.72
N ILE A 53 11.15 4.98 14.96
CA ILE A 53 10.26 3.87 14.65
C ILE A 53 10.06 3.75 13.14
N LYS A 54 9.97 2.50 12.67
CA LYS A 54 9.76 2.19 11.25
C LYS A 54 8.28 2.24 10.88
N VAL A 55 8.03 2.81 9.72
CA VAL A 55 6.73 3.16 9.17
C VAL A 55 6.69 2.72 7.70
N ASP A 56 5.60 2.06 7.31
CA ASP A 56 5.33 1.75 5.91
C ASP A 56 3.85 2.00 5.59
N LEU A 57 3.60 2.87 4.62
CA LEU A 57 2.28 3.46 4.37
C LEU A 57 1.68 3.08 3.01
N HIS A 58 2.32 2.15 2.29
CA HIS A 58 1.84 1.64 1.01
C HIS A 58 2.08 0.13 0.98
N ILE A 59 1.04 -0.64 1.32
CA ILE A 59 1.14 -2.10 1.44
C ILE A 59 -0.17 -2.73 0.96
N HIS A 60 -0.04 -3.76 0.12
CA HIS A 60 -1.19 -4.54 -0.35
C HIS A 60 -1.23 -5.91 0.35
N THR A 61 -2.39 -6.56 0.38
CA THR A 61 -2.55 -7.90 0.97
C THR A 61 -3.50 -8.74 0.12
N LEU A 62 -3.73 -10.02 0.50
CA LEU A 62 -4.69 -10.89 -0.20
C LEU A 62 -6.10 -10.30 -0.32
N ASP A 63 -6.42 -9.32 0.52
CA ASP A 63 -7.71 -8.64 0.56
C ASP A 63 -7.86 -7.62 -0.60
N ASP A 64 -6.80 -7.41 -1.41
CA ASP A 64 -6.84 -6.49 -2.54
C ASP A 64 -7.81 -6.95 -3.65
N PRO A 65 -8.76 -6.10 -4.07
CA PRO A 65 -9.77 -6.48 -5.06
C PRO A 65 -9.21 -6.58 -6.49
N LYS A 66 -8.08 -5.92 -6.78
CA LYS A 66 -7.48 -5.84 -8.12
C LYS A 66 -6.26 -6.75 -8.24
N ASP A 67 -5.44 -6.81 -7.19
CA ASP A 67 -4.20 -7.56 -7.15
C ASP A 67 -4.32 -8.96 -6.56
N VAL A 68 -3.58 -9.92 -7.13
CA VAL A 68 -3.61 -11.31 -6.66
C VAL A 68 -2.39 -11.63 -5.82
N ILE A 69 -2.51 -11.27 -4.55
CA ILE A 69 -1.48 -11.39 -3.53
C ILE A 69 -1.67 -12.70 -2.74
N ASP A 70 -0.55 -13.30 -2.32
CA ASP A 70 -0.50 -14.62 -1.68
C ASP A 70 -0.11 -14.59 -0.20
N TYR A 71 -0.22 -13.43 0.44
CA TYR A 71 -0.03 -13.27 1.88
C TYR A 71 -1.17 -12.50 2.55
N SER A 72 -1.49 -12.86 3.79
CA SER A 72 -2.55 -12.26 4.58
C SER A 72 -2.07 -11.05 5.39
N ALA A 73 -3.02 -10.22 5.82
CA ALA A 73 -2.73 -9.15 6.77
C ALA A 73 -2.08 -9.67 8.07
N HIS A 74 -2.45 -10.86 8.56
CA HIS A 74 -1.81 -11.44 9.76
C HIS A 74 -0.34 -11.80 9.50
N GLN A 75 -0.02 -12.40 8.34
CA GLN A 75 1.37 -12.69 7.97
C GLN A 75 2.21 -11.41 7.82
N LEU A 76 1.58 -10.33 7.33
CA LEU A 76 2.19 -9.00 7.30
C LEU A 76 2.48 -8.50 8.72
N LEU A 77 1.51 -8.56 9.65
CA LEU A 77 1.69 -8.12 11.04
C LEU A 77 2.80 -8.90 11.77
N GLU A 78 2.85 -10.22 11.59
CA GLU A 78 3.92 -11.06 12.16
C GLU A 78 5.30 -10.64 11.66
N ARG A 79 5.42 -10.41 10.35
CA ARG A 79 6.68 -9.95 9.74
C ARG A 79 7.04 -8.53 10.17
N ALA A 80 6.07 -7.63 10.25
CA ALA A 80 6.24 -6.27 10.74
C ALA A 80 6.78 -6.26 12.17
N ARG A 81 6.19 -7.06 13.06
CA ARG A 81 6.66 -7.24 14.43
C ARG A 81 8.10 -7.76 14.46
N ALA A 82 8.42 -8.77 13.65
CA ALA A 82 9.78 -9.34 13.58
C ALA A 82 10.83 -8.33 13.07
N LEU A 83 10.44 -7.41 12.20
CA LEU A 83 11.32 -6.39 11.61
C LEU A 83 11.34 -5.06 12.38
N GLY A 84 10.55 -4.94 13.46
CA GLY A 84 10.47 -3.77 14.32
C GLY A 84 9.63 -2.61 13.77
N PHE A 85 8.68 -2.89 12.88
CA PHE A 85 7.71 -1.89 12.42
C PHE A 85 6.67 -1.60 13.49
N ARG A 86 6.30 -0.33 13.61
CA ARG A 86 5.32 0.13 14.62
C ARG A 86 4.12 0.82 14.01
N ILE A 87 4.20 1.23 12.75
CA ILE A 87 3.12 1.91 12.04
C ILE A 87 3.01 1.33 10.64
N LEU A 88 1.80 0.93 10.26
CA LEU A 88 1.50 0.37 8.95
C LEU A 88 0.23 0.99 8.38
N ALA A 89 0.11 1.03 7.06
CA ALA A 89 -1.16 1.23 6.37
C ALA A 89 -1.32 0.14 5.30
N ILE A 90 -2.46 -0.55 5.30
CA ILE A 90 -2.84 -1.46 4.21
C ILE A 90 -3.71 -0.66 3.24
N THR A 91 -3.20 -0.43 2.05
CA THR A 91 -3.74 0.48 1.03
C THR A 91 -4.31 -0.32 -0.14
N LEU A 92 -5.45 -0.97 0.07
CA LEU A 92 -6.08 -1.73 -1.00
C LEU A 92 -6.59 -0.81 -2.12
N HIS A 93 -6.62 -1.34 -3.36
CA HIS A 93 -7.11 -0.56 -4.49
C HIS A 93 -8.62 -0.26 -4.41
N ASP A 94 -8.99 1.02 -4.46
CA ASP A 94 -10.36 1.57 -4.43
C ASP A 94 -11.24 1.10 -3.25
N THR A 95 -10.65 0.56 -2.18
CA THR A 95 -11.38 0.13 -0.98
C THR A 95 -10.53 0.33 0.27
N VAL A 96 -11.17 0.68 1.38
CA VAL A 96 -10.51 0.71 2.68
C VAL A 96 -10.40 -0.72 3.22
N PHE A 97 -9.26 -1.06 3.80
CA PHE A 97 -9.11 -2.31 4.54
C PHE A 97 -9.92 -2.25 5.84
N ASP A 98 -10.97 -3.07 5.93
CA ASP A 98 -11.92 -3.08 7.06
C ASP A 98 -12.06 -4.48 7.67
N ARG A 99 -11.13 -4.82 8.57
CA ARG A 99 -11.12 -6.09 9.32
C ARG A 99 -10.83 -5.81 10.79
N PRO A 100 -11.86 -5.57 11.63
CA PRO A 100 -11.69 -5.16 13.03
C PRO A 100 -10.78 -6.07 13.84
N GLU A 101 -10.80 -7.37 13.57
CA GLU A 101 -9.95 -8.37 14.22
C GLU A 101 -8.45 -8.13 13.92
N VAL A 102 -8.11 -7.71 12.70
CA VAL A 102 -6.72 -7.42 12.31
C VAL A 102 -6.23 -6.14 12.97
N PHE A 103 -7.09 -5.12 13.11
CA PHE A 103 -6.75 -3.91 13.87
C PHE A 103 -6.52 -4.21 15.35
N ALA A 104 -7.34 -5.07 15.96
CA ALA A 104 -7.17 -5.51 17.34
C ALA A 104 -5.86 -6.30 17.55
N ASP A 105 -5.54 -7.20 16.62
CA ASP A 105 -4.29 -7.95 16.65
C ASP A 105 -3.07 -7.04 16.48
N ALA A 106 -3.13 -6.09 15.54
CA ALA A 106 -2.08 -5.09 15.35
C ALA A 106 -1.83 -4.30 16.64
N ALA A 107 -2.90 -3.81 17.28
CA ALA A 107 -2.81 -3.09 18.54
C ALA A 107 -2.18 -3.95 19.66
N THR A 108 -2.55 -5.23 19.75
CA THR A 108 -1.96 -6.19 20.70
C THR A 108 -0.46 -6.40 20.44
N MET A 109 -0.04 -6.34 19.18
CA MET A 109 1.38 -6.39 18.78
C MET A 109 2.10 -5.04 18.96
N GLY A 110 1.42 -4.00 19.44
CA GLY A 110 1.95 -2.64 19.58
C GLY A 110 2.12 -1.92 18.23
N ILE A 111 1.46 -2.37 17.18
CA ILE A 111 1.50 -1.80 15.83
C ILE A 111 0.25 -0.93 15.64
N LEU A 112 0.44 0.34 15.28
CA LEU A 112 -0.63 1.19 14.79
C LEU A 112 -0.91 0.83 13.33
N LEU A 113 -2.08 0.26 13.07
CA LEU A 113 -2.59 0.06 11.72
C LEU A 113 -3.52 1.24 11.38
N ILE A 114 -3.17 2.03 10.37
CA ILE A 114 -3.93 3.21 9.94
C ILE A 114 -4.87 2.78 8.80
N PRO A 115 -6.20 3.05 8.91
CA PRO A 115 -7.14 2.83 7.82
C PRO A 115 -6.73 3.62 6.58
N ALA A 116 -6.67 2.99 5.42
CA ALA A 116 -6.17 3.63 4.21
C ALA A 116 -6.71 2.96 2.95
N ALA A 117 -6.60 3.68 1.82
CA ALA A 117 -6.87 3.16 0.50
C ALA A 117 -5.92 3.76 -0.53
N GLU A 118 -5.62 3.00 -1.58
CA GLU A 118 -5.04 3.52 -2.81
C GLU A 118 -6.17 3.71 -3.83
N VAL A 119 -6.50 4.96 -4.16
CA VAL A 119 -7.62 5.29 -5.06
C VAL A 119 -7.14 5.77 -6.42
N ARG A 120 -7.82 5.32 -7.47
CA ARG A 120 -7.56 5.78 -8.84
C ARG A 120 -8.38 7.03 -9.17
N LEU A 121 -7.76 8.21 -9.10
CA LEU A 121 -8.38 9.50 -9.47
C LEU A 121 -7.90 9.99 -10.83
N CYS A 122 -8.85 10.17 -11.76
CA CYS A 122 -8.57 10.65 -13.13
C CYS A 122 -7.40 9.91 -13.82
N GLY A 123 -7.27 8.61 -13.59
CA GLY A 123 -6.20 7.78 -14.15
C GLY A 123 -4.90 7.70 -13.33
N ALA A 124 -4.76 8.47 -12.25
CA ALA A 124 -3.62 8.40 -11.34
C ALA A 124 -3.96 7.78 -9.98
N ASP A 125 -3.03 7.03 -9.41
CA ASP A 125 -3.14 6.49 -8.06
C ASP A 125 -2.83 7.59 -7.03
N VAL A 126 -3.57 7.53 -5.91
CA VAL A 126 -3.44 8.42 -4.77
C VAL A 126 -3.63 7.59 -3.51
N ILE A 127 -2.69 7.69 -2.56
CA ILE A 127 -2.88 7.08 -1.24
C ILE A 127 -3.56 8.10 -0.34
N VAL A 128 -4.62 7.66 0.33
CA VAL A 128 -5.34 8.45 1.33
C VAL A 128 -5.38 7.68 2.65
N LEU A 129 -4.82 8.29 3.70
CA LEU A 129 -4.69 7.70 5.03
C LEU A 129 -5.72 8.31 6.01
N ASN A 130 -6.14 7.49 6.97
CA ASN A 130 -7.12 7.78 8.05
C ASN A 130 -8.52 8.15 7.54
N VAL A 131 -9.06 7.35 6.61
CA VAL A 131 -10.34 7.59 5.91
C VAL A 131 -11.30 6.42 6.05
N THR A 132 -12.60 6.69 5.84
CA THR A 132 -13.64 5.66 5.84
C THR A 132 -13.96 5.14 4.43
N ALA A 133 -14.64 4.01 4.35
CA ALA A 133 -15.05 3.43 3.06
C ALA A 133 -16.02 4.35 2.30
N GLU A 134 -16.91 5.05 3.01
CA GLU A 134 -17.85 6.02 2.42
C GLU A 134 -17.10 7.21 1.83
N GLU A 135 -16.12 7.76 2.57
CA GLU A 135 -15.31 8.87 2.08
C GLU A 135 -14.55 8.48 0.80
N ILE A 136 -13.99 7.26 0.75
CA ILE A 136 -13.33 6.74 -0.45
C ILE A 136 -14.30 6.52 -1.61
N ALA A 137 -15.50 6.01 -1.34
CA ALA A 137 -16.51 5.77 -2.37
C ALA A 137 -16.97 7.07 -3.05
N ASP A 138 -16.91 8.21 -2.36
CA ASP A 138 -17.29 9.53 -2.88
C ASP A 138 -16.19 10.20 -3.73
N LEU A 139 -14.93 9.75 -3.66
CA LEU A 139 -13.83 10.34 -4.43
C LEU A 139 -13.90 9.92 -5.90
N LYS A 140 -14.14 10.88 -6.81
CA LYS A 140 -14.13 10.64 -8.28
C LYS A 140 -13.01 11.39 -9.00
N ASN A 141 -12.59 12.53 -8.46
CA ASN A 141 -11.56 13.39 -9.05
C ASN A 141 -10.77 14.14 -7.97
N PHE A 142 -9.80 14.94 -8.39
CA PHE A 142 -8.96 15.74 -7.49
C PHE A 142 -9.72 16.84 -6.74
N ASP A 143 -10.82 17.37 -7.29
CA ASP A 143 -11.65 18.35 -6.57
C ASP A 143 -12.43 17.72 -5.42
N ASP A 144 -12.88 16.46 -5.57
CA ASP A 144 -13.43 15.71 -4.44
C ASP A 144 -12.38 15.49 -3.35
N LEU A 145 -11.14 15.20 -3.74
CA LEU A 145 -10.03 15.03 -2.80
C LEU A 145 -9.70 16.34 -2.07
N ARG A 146 -9.69 17.48 -2.77
CA ARG A 146 -9.56 18.81 -2.15
C ARG A 146 -10.67 19.05 -1.13
N ARG A 147 -11.94 18.81 -1.49
CA ARG A 147 -13.08 18.95 -0.58
C ARG A 147 -12.96 18.04 0.66
N LEU A 148 -12.52 16.80 0.47
CA LEU A 148 -12.27 15.88 1.59
C LEU A 148 -11.17 16.42 2.51
N ARG A 149 -10.07 16.91 1.95
CA ARG A 149 -8.96 17.52 2.69
C ARG A 149 -9.38 18.80 3.42
N ASP A 150 -10.19 19.65 2.80
CA ASP A 150 -10.71 20.85 3.46
C ASP A 150 -11.60 20.51 4.66
N ARG A 151 -12.43 19.46 4.53
CA ARG A 151 -13.32 18.99 5.61
C ARG A 151 -12.55 18.33 6.75
N ARG A 152 -11.57 17.48 6.44
CA ARG A 152 -10.84 16.65 7.42
C ARG A 152 -9.58 17.32 7.96
N GLY A 153 -9.07 18.33 7.26
CA GLY A 153 -7.85 19.05 7.60
C GLY A 153 -6.67 18.11 7.82
N ILE A 154 -5.98 18.32 8.95
CA ILE A 154 -4.76 17.57 9.31
C ILE A 154 -5.01 16.12 9.76
N SER A 155 -6.29 15.71 9.92
CA SER A 155 -6.64 14.36 10.39
C SER A 155 -6.45 13.28 9.34
N ILE A 156 -6.35 13.65 8.06
CA ILE A 156 -5.99 12.73 6.96
C ILE A 156 -4.60 13.05 6.45
N PHE A 157 -4.02 12.13 5.69
CA PHE A 157 -2.71 12.33 5.06
C PHE A 157 -2.73 11.73 3.66
N THR A 158 -2.31 12.52 2.67
CA THR A 158 -2.31 12.09 1.26
C THR A 158 -0.90 11.99 0.71
N ILE A 159 -0.63 10.91 -0.03
CA ILE A 159 0.67 10.64 -0.65
C ILE A 159 0.46 10.53 -2.15
N ALA A 160 1.37 11.11 -2.94
CA ALA A 160 1.49 10.83 -4.36
C ALA A 160 2.35 9.57 -4.54
N PRO A 161 1.76 8.38 -4.75
CA PRO A 161 2.52 7.15 -4.93
C PRO A 161 3.24 7.17 -6.28
N HIS A 162 4.47 6.64 -6.29
CA HIS A 162 5.30 6.39 -7.48
C HIS A 162 5.10 7.38 -8.66
N PRO A 163 5.22 8.70 -8.45
CA PRO A 163 4.62 9.72 -9.33
C PRO A 163 5.31 9.90 -10.68
N PHE A 164 6.47 9.28 -10.91
CA PHE A 164 7.21 9.38 -12.17
C PHE A 164 7.56 8.02 -12.78
N TYR A 165 6.88 6.96 -12.33
CA TYR A 165 7.04 5.64 -12.90
C TYR A 165 6.23 5.49 -14.18
N PHE A 166 6.75 4.74 -15.14
CA PHE A 166 6.10 4.56 -16.45
C PHE A 166 4.92 3.58 -16.40
N LEU A 167 4.89 2.71 -15.39
CA LEU A 167 3.86 1.68 -15.19
C LEU A 167 3.15 1.93 -13.87
N GLY A 168 1.90 1.48 -13.77
CA GLY A 168 1.15 1.47 -12.51
C GLY A 168 0.57 2.83 -12.11
N GLY A 169 -0.28 3.43 -12.96
CA GLY A 169 -1.10 4.59 -12.58
C GLY A 169 -0.39 5.80 -11.97
N SER A 170 0.89 5.97 -12.23
CA SER A 170 1.66 7.16 -11.89
C SER A 170 0.99 8.45 -12.37
N ILE A 171 0.99 9.47 -11.50
CA ILE A 171 0.43 10.80 -11.80
C ILE A 171 1.24 11.59 -12.83
N GLY A 172 2.53 11.29 -12.99
CA GLY A 172 3.40 11.90 -13.98
C GLY A 172 3.53 13.42 -13.83
N ALA A 173 3.52 14.12 -14.96
CA ALA A 173 3.66 15.58 -15.00
C ALA A 173 2.51 16.32 -14.29
N ARG A 174 1.31 15.72 -14.24
CA ARG A 174 0.13 16.30 -13.57
C ARG A 174 0.34 16.50 -12.07
N LEU A 175 1.34 15.85 -11.46
CA LEU A 175 1.70 16.12 -10.07
C LEU A 175 1.97 17.60 -9.81
N LEU A 176 2.52 18.34 -10.78
CA LEU A 176 2.80 19.75 -10.62
C LEU A 176 1.53 20.59 -10.48
N ASP A 177 0.46 20.20 -11.17
CA ASP A 177 -0.82 20.90 -11.18
C ASP A 177 -1.67 20.53 -9.96
N GLU A 178 -1.53 19.29 -9.47
CA GLU A 178 -2.31 18.72 -8.35
C GLU A 178 -1.50 18.64 -7.03
N ILE A 179 -0.35 19.31 -6.95
CA ILE A 179 0.60 19.21 -5.82
C ILE A 179 -0.01 19.63 -4.48
N ASP A 180 -1.03 20.49 -4.53
CA ASP A 180 -1.77 20.96 -3.38
C ASP A 180 -2.57 19.84 -2.71
N CYS A 181 -2.95 18.80 -3.46
CA CYS A 181 -3.70 17.64 -2.99
C CYS A 181 -2.87 16.66 -2.15
N PHE A 182 -1.54 16.81 -2.10
CA PHE A 182 -0.63 15.84 -1.48
C PHE A 182 0.12 16.44 -0.29
N ASP A 183 0.19 15.70 0.81
CA ASP A 183 1.04 16.01 1.96
C ASP A 183 2.48 15.53 1.74
N ALA A 184 2.67 14.40 1.06
CA ALA A 184 3.98 13.83 0.79
C ALA A 184 4.10 13.22 -0.60
N ILE A 185 5.35 12.99 -1.02
CA ILE A 185 5.69 12.36 -2.30
C ILE A 185 6.43 11.06 -2.03
N GLU A 186 6.00 9.98 -2.68
CA GLU A 186 6.62 8.67 -2.49
C GLU A 186 7.95 8.51 -3.23
N LEU A 187 8.90 7.88 -2.54
CA LEU A 187 10.08 7.25 -3.11
C LEU A 187 9.77 5.77 -3.35
N CYS A 188 9.52 5.43 -4.60
CA CYS A 188 9.21 4.06 -4.98
C CYS A 188 10.44 3.16 -4.83
N HIS A 189 10.20 1.92 -4.45
CA HIS A 189 11.23 0.91 -4.25
C HIS A 189 12.01 0.56 -5.53
N PHE A 190 11.39 0.72 -6.71
CA PHE A 190 11.91 0.21 -7.98
C PHE A 190 12.90 1.16 -8.67
N HIS A 191 14.11 1.33 -8.15
CA HIS A 191 15.09 2.25 -8.74
C HIS A 191 16.50 1.64 -8.81
N LYS A 192 17.24 1.93 -9.90
CA LYS A 192 18.60 1.42 -10.08
C LYS A 192 19.48 2.33 -10.94
N GLY A 193 20.61 2.76 -10.38
CA GLY A 193 21.64 3.50 -11.11
C GLY A 193 21.11 4.78 -11.77
N PRO A 194 21.40 5.03 -13.07
CA PRO A 194 20.90 6.22 -13.77
C PRO A 194 19.38 6.18 -14.01
N LEU A 195 18.76 4.99 -14.00
CA LEU A 195 17.32 4.80 -14.13
C LEU A 195 16.65 4.97 -12.75
N ASN A 196 16.55 6.22 -12.31
CA ASN A 196 16.00 6.56 -11.01
C ASN A 196 14.94 7.68 -11.12
N PRO A 197 13.66 7.33 -11.36
CA PRO A 197 12.55 8.29 -11.36
C PRO A 197 12.41 9.04 -10.02
N ASN A 198 12.93 8.48 -8.93
CA ASN A 198 12.93 9.13 -7.62
C ASN A 198 13.75 10.43 -7.60
N ARG A 199 14.68 10.64 -8.54
CA ARG A 199 15.39 11.94 -8.68
C ARG A 199 14.41 13.07 -9.02
N ARG A 200 13.44 12.78 -9.89
CA ARG A 200 12.39 13.75 -10.26
C ARG A 200 11.42 13.95 -9.11
N ALA A 201 11.07 12.88 -8.38
CA ALA A 201 10.27 12.96 -7.15
C ALA A 201 10.93 13.87 -6.11
N ALA A 202 12.22 13.67 -5.83
CA ALA A 202 12.99 14.49 -4.89
C ALA A 202 13.08 15.96 -5.33
N LYS A 203 13.25 16.23 -6.63
CA LYS A 203 13.27 17.61 -7.16
C LYS A 203 11.93 18.31 -6.96
N VAL A 204 10.81 17.63 -7.22
CA VAL A 204 9.47 18.20 -7.00
C VAL A 204 9.21 18.39 -5.50
N ALA A 205 9.56 17.40 -4.68
CA ALA A 205 9.43 17.50 -3.22
C ALA A 205 10.17 18.71 -2.66
N SER A 206 11.43 18.91 -3.04
CA SER A 206 12.23 20.07 -2.65
C SER A 206 11.62 21.39 -3.16
N ARG A 207 11.16 21.44 -4.41
CA ARG A 207 10.55 22.64 -5.01
C ARG A 207 9.30 23.11 -4.28
N PHE A 208 8.47 22.19 -3.79
CA PHE A 208 7.18 22.49 -3.16
C PHE A 208 7.17 22.29 -1.64
N GLY A 209 8.33 22.05 -1.02
CA GLY A 209 8.46 21.84 0.42
C GLY A 209 7.70 20.62 0.94
N LYS A 210 7.56 19.56 0.12
CA LYS A 210 6.85 18.34 0.51
C LYS A 210 7.84 17.31 1.10
N PRO A 211 7.54 16.66 2.22
CA PRO A 211 8.32 15.52 2.68
C PRO A 211 8.30 14.37 1.68
N LEU A 212 9.42 13.65 1.60
CA LEU A 212 9.54 12.40 0.86
C LEU A 212 9.17 11.23 1.78
N VAL A 213 8.47 10.21 1.30
CA VAL A 213 8.20 9.00 2.08
C VAL A 213 8.66 7.78 1.28
N ALA A 214 9.49 6.94 1.89
CA ALA A 214 9.83 5.64 1.35
C ALA A 214 8.84 4.60 1.85
N THR A 215 8.29 3.81 0.93
CA THR A 215 7.28 2.77 1.19
C THR A 215 7.66 1.50 0.43
N SER A 216 7.12 0.37 0.84
CA SER A 216 7.43 -0.90 0.18
C SER A 216 6.62 -1.15 -1.09
N ASP A 217 5.37 -0.67 -1.17
CA ASP A 217 4.41 -1.06 -2.19
C ASP A 217 4.37 -2.60 -2.34
N ALA A 218 4.33 -3.27 -1.18
CA ALA A 218 4.61 -4.69 -1.11
C ALA A 218 3.46 -5.51 -1.71
N HIS A 219 3.71 -6.07 -2.88
CA HIS A 219 2.90 -7.10 -3.52
C HIS A 219 3.38 -8.52 -3.20
N GLN A 220 4.54 -8.63 -2.55
CA GLN A 220 5.14 -9.88 -2.11
C GLN A 220 5.71 -9.70 -0.70
N LEU A 221 5.41 -10.65 0.20
CA LEU A 221 5.80 -10.54 1.62
C LEU A 221 7.31 -10.37 1.82
N HIS A 222 8.15 -10.92 0.93
CA HIS A 222 9.61 -10.79 1.04
C HIS A 222 10.12 -9.38 0.74
N ALA A 223 9.38 -8.59 -0.05
CA ALA A 223 9.73 -7.21 -0.39
C ALA A 223 9.46 -6.27 0.80
N PHE A 224 8.46 -6.60 1.62
CA PHE A 224 8.17 -5.85 2.86
C PHE A 224 9.40 -5.83 3.79
N GLY A 225 9.75 -4.62 4.24
CA GLY A 225 10.87 -4.34 5.13
C GLY A 225 12.15 -3.85 4.45
N ARG A 226 12.19 -3.80 3.11
CA ARG A 226 13.37 -3.31 2.35
C ARG A 226 13.32 -1.79 2.11
N HIS A 227 12.13 -1.25 1.90
CA HIS A 227 11.89 0.18 1.68
C HIS A 227 10.87 0.68 2.69
N TYR A 228 11.25 1.68 3.47
CA TYR A 228 10.42 2.22 4.55
C TYR A 228 10.90 3.58 5.02
N THR A 229 10.03 4.28 5.73
CA THR A 229 10.33 5.55 6.39
C THR A 229 10.53 5.30 7.88
N SER A 230 11.47 6.00 8.50
CA SER A 230 11.63 6.04 9.95
C SER A 230 11.27 7.44 10.43
N ILE A 231 10.52 7.53 11.53
CA ILE A 231 10.17 8.80 12.16
C ILE A 231 10.56 8.77 13.64
N PRO A 232 10.78 9.92 14.29
CA PRO A 232 10.89 9.99 15.73
C PRO A 232 9.65 9.39 16.38
N ARG A 233 9.83 8.64 17.45
CA ARG A 233 8.75 8.03 18.21
C ARG A 233 7.82 9.15 18.70
N PRO A 234 6.54 9.15 18.28
CA PRO A 234 5.58 10.09 18.82
C PRO A 234 5.26 9.76 20.28
N ALA A 235 4.83 10.76 21.05
CA ALA A 235 4.44 10.58 22.45
C ALA A 235 3.32 9.53 22.62
N GLN A 236 2.39 9.50 21.67
CA GLN A 236 1.35 8.47 21.56
C GLN A 236 1.28 7.99 20.10
N LEU A 237 1.11 6.68 19.92
CA LEU A 237 0.93 6.06 18.60
C LEU A 237 -0.50 6.29 18.10
N THR A 238 -0.77 7.50 17.60
CA THR A 238 -2.03 7.88 16.93
C THR A 238 -1.74 8.36 15.51
N ALA A 239 -2.73 8.28 14.62
CA ALA A 239 -2.58 8.71 13.22
C ALA A 239 -2.18 10.19 13.13
N GLU A 240 -2.79 11.05 13.94
CA GLU A 240 -2.54 12.49 13.98
C GLU A 240 -1.08 12.80 14.34
N ASN A 241 -0.53 12.12 15.35
CA ASN A 241 0.86 12.33 15.77
C ASN A 241 1.85 11.83 14.72
N VAL A 242 1.53 10.71 14.07
CA VAL A 242 2.33 10.18 12.95
C VAL A 242 2.35 11.18 11.80
N PHE A 243 1.17 11.70 11.43
CA PHE A 243 1.06 12.66 10.34
C PHE A 243 1.74 13.99 10.66
N ALA A 244 1.66 14.45 11.91
CA ALA A 244 2.41 15.62 12.37
C ALA A 244 3.93 15.40 12.25
N ALA A 245 4.43 14.22 12.65
CA ALA A 245 5.85 13.88 12.53
C ALA A 245 6.32 13.82 11.07
N LEU A 246 5.49 13.27 10.17
CA LEU A 246 5.78 13.24 8.72
C LEU A 246 5.82 14.66 8.13
N ARG A 247 4.85 15.52 8.48
CA ARG A 247 4.81 16.92 8.00
C ARG A 247 5.96 17.77 8.55
N ALA A 248 6.44 17.47 9.76
CA ALA A 248 7.60 18.13 10.34
C ALA A 248 8.91 17.83 9.57
N GLY A 249 8.92 16.82 8.70
CA GLY A 249 10.04 16.54 7.79
C GLY A 249 11.27 15.91 8.45
N ARG A 250 11.24 15.62 9.76
CA ARG A 250 12.32 14.91 10.46
C ARG A 250 12.17 13.40 10.23
N ILE A 251 12.58 12.93 9.06
CA ILE A 251 12.34 11.58 8.57
C ILE A 251 13.63 10.89 8.11
N GLY A 252 13.78 9.61 8.41
CA GLY A 252 14.85 8.75 7.93
C GLY A 252 14.34 7.90 6.76
N LEU A 253 14.98 7.98 5.60
CA LEU A 253 14.54 7.25 4.41
C LEU A 253 15.42 6.03 4.19
N THR A 254 14.83 4.84 4.29
CA THR A 254 15.50 3.60 3.92
C THR A 254 14.96 3.15 2.57
N SER A 255 15.75 3.33 1.52
CA SER A 255 15.38 2.92 0.15
C SER A 255 16.62 2.46 -0.63
N PRO A 256 17.12 1.24 -0.37
CA PRO A 256 18.27 0.71 -1.09
C PRO A 256 17.94 0.51 -2.58
N PRO A 257 18.92 0.60 -3.49
CA PRO A 257 18.67 0.35 -4.91
C PRO A 257 18.18 -1.08 -5.14
N CYS A 258 17.29 -1.24 -6.12
CA CYS A 258 16.68 -2.51 -6.50
C CYS A 258 17.75 -3.56 -6.84
N SER A 259 17.73 -4.68 -6.11
CA SER A 259 18.62 -5.80 -6.37
C SER A 259 18.19 -6.53 -7.65
N PHE A 260 19.07 -7.36 -8.21
CA PHE A 260 18.69 -8.19 -9.37
C PHE A 260 17.52 -9.13 -9.03
N VAL A 261 17.48 -9.65 -7.79
CA VAL A 261 16.39 -10.49 -7.31
C VAL A 261 15.07 -9.72 -7.28
N ASP A 262 15.06 -8.51 -6.72
CA ASP A 262 13.87 -7.65 -6.66
C ASP A 262 13.34 -7.35 -8.08
N LEU A 263 14.24 -7.04 -9.02
CA LEU A 263 13.90 -6.82 -10.43
C LEU A 263 13.26 -8.07 -11.07
N THR A 264 13.87 -9.25 -10.89
CA THR A 264 13.32 -10.49 -11.44
C THR A 264 11.98 -10.88 -10.82
N SER A 265 11.82 -10.66 -9.51
CA SER A 265 10.58 -10.92 -8.78
C SER A 265 9.45 -10.01 -9.24
N ALA A 266 9.71 -8.71 -9.41
CA ALA A 266 8.75 -7.74 -9.92
C ALA A 266 8.31 -8.08 -11.36
N ILE A 267 9.24 -8.40 -12.25
CA ILE A 267 8.93 -8.82 -13.63
C ILE A 267 8.11 -10.12 -13.63
N TYR A 268 8.50 -11.11 -12.83
CA TYR A 268 7.74 -12.35 -12.69
C TYR A 268 6.32 -12.08 -12.19
N PHE A 269 6.15 -11.19 -11.21
CA PHE A 269 4.85 -10.83 -10.68
C PHE A 269 3.98 -10.15 -11.76
N ILE A 270 4.47 -9.07 -12.36
CA ILE A 270 3.73 -8.25 -13.32
C ILE A 270 3.34 -9.04 -14.58
N PHE A 271 4.28 -9.78 -15.17
CA PHE A 271 4.07 -10.39 -16.49
C PHE A 271 3.62 -11.85 -16.44
N LEU A 272 3.88 -12.56 -15.34
CA LEU A 272 3.62 -13.99 -15.25
C LEU A 272 2.61 -14.34 -14.16
N ALA A 273 2.93 -14.04 -12.89
CA ALA A 273 2.12 -14.46 -11.76
C ALA A 273 0.76 -13.77 -11.75
N HIS A 274 0.71 -12.44 -11.85
CA HIS A 274 -0.53 -11.67 -11.78
C HIS A 274 -1.51 -12.03 -12.92
N PRO A 275 -1.10 -12.09 -14.22
CA PRO A 275 -1.99 -12.50 -15.30
C PRO A 275 -2.45 -13.96 -15.19
N PHE A 276 -1.56 -14.88 -14.82
CA PHE A 276 -1.90 -16.29 -14.65
C PHE A 276 -2.85 -16.52 -13.48
N ARG A 277 -2.59 -15.87 -12.34
CA ARG A 277 -3.43 -15.92 -11.14
C ARG A 277 -4.80 -15.29 -11.40
N ARG A 278 -4.87 -14.15 -12.08
CA ARG A 278 -6.16 -13.56 -12.55
C ARG A 278 -6.95 -14.54 -13.41
N ARG A 279 -6.31 -15.19 -14.39
CA ARG A 279 -6.95 -16.21 -15.24
C ARG A 279 -7.46 -17.41 -14.43
N ARG A 280 -6.68 -17.88 -13.43
CA ARG A 280 -7.07 -18.99 -12.55
C ARG A 280 -8.25 -18.61 -11.65
N ASN A 281 -8.24 -17.42 -11.05
CA ASN A 281 -9.34 -16.93 -10.20
C ASN A 281 -10.61 -16.69 -11.02
N LYS A 282 -10.50 -16.22 -12.28
CA LYS A 282 -11.63 -16.18 -13.21
C LYS A 282 -12.19 -17.59 -13.44
N LYS A 283 -11.35 -18.58 -13.75
CA LYS A 283 -11.79 -19.98 -13.93
C LYS A 283 -12.45 -20.59 -12.67
N ARG A 284 -11.97 -20.27 -11.46
CA ARG A 284 -12.60 -20.73 -10.20
C ARG A 284 -13.95 -20.08 -9.94
N ARG A 285 -14.11 -18.78 -10.26
CA ARG A 285 -15.41 -18.09 -10.17
C ARG A 285 -16.47 -18.64 -11.14
N PHE A 286 -16.05 -19.21 -12.28
CA PHE A 286 -16.94 -19.85 -13.25
C PHE A 286 -17.07 -21.38 -13.09
N ALA A 287 -16.28 -21.99 -12.20
CA ALA A 287 -16.46 -23.39 -11.82
C ALA A 287 -17.48 -23.45 -10.68
N THR A 288 -18.76 -23.61 -11.04
CA THR A 288 -19.79 -24.01 -10.08
C THR A 288 -19.33 -25.28 -9.33
N PRO A 289 -19.57 -25.40 -8.02
CA PRO A 289 -19.40 -26.68 -7.34
C PRO A 289 -20.33 -27.68 -8.02
N LYS A 290 -19.79 -28.77 -8.58
CA LYS A 290 -20.63 -29.93 -8.91
C LYS A 290 -21.31 -30.34 -7.61
N ALA A 291 -22.63 -30.18 -7.55
CA ALA A 291 -23.46 -30.69 -6.48
C ALA A 291 -23.09 -32.17 -6.26
N PHE A 292 -22.55 -32.47 -5.08
CA PHE A 292 -22.31 -33.84 -4.67
C PHE A 292 -23.69 -34.52 -4.58
N GLY A 293 -23.93 -35.45 -5.51
CA GLY A 293 -25.18 -36.19 -5.60
C GLY A 293 -25.46 -36.94 -4.32
N VAL A 294 -26.48 -36.51 -3.58
CA VAL A 294 -27.10 -37.28 -2.51
C VAL A 294 -27.82 -38.45 -3.17
N LYS A 295 -27.25 -39.65 -3.06
CA LYS A 295 -27.90 -40.89 -3.49
C LYS A 295 -29.16 -41.11 -2.64
N ASN A 296 -30.26 -41.36 -3.35
CA ASN A 296 -31.58 -41.74 -2.85
C ASN A 296 -31.52 -42.74 -1.68
N ARG A 297 -32.25 -42.44 -0.59
CA ARG A 297 -32.77 -43.44 0.34
C ARG A 297 -34.31 -43.45 0.24
N PRO A 298 -34.99 -44.60 0.18
CA PRO A 298 -36.44 -44.66 0.06
C PRO A 298 -37.13 -44.28 1.38
N SER A 299 -38.27 -43.61 1.27
CA SER A 299 -39.10 -43.15 2.38
C SER A 299 -39.71 -44.34 3.15
N LEU A 300 -39.56 -44.34 4.47
CA LEU A 300 -40.40 -45.13 5.38
C LEU A 300 -41.47 -44.20 5.96
N LYS A 301 -42.73 -44.57 5.71
CA LYS A 301 -43.94 -43.95 6.23
C LYS A 301 -44.07 -44.18 7.74
N GLY A 302 -44.55 -43.14 8.43
CA GLY A 302 -45.56 -43.28 9.49
C GLY A 302 -45.06 -43.41 10.93
N THR A 303 -45.26 -42.36 11.73
CA THR A 303 -45.90 -42.41 13.06
C THR A 303 -46.16 -40.98 13.57
N PRO A 304 -47.21 -40.75 14.38
CA PRO A 304 -47.83 -39.43 14.52
C PRO A 304 -47.26 -38.59 15.67
N VAL A 305 -47.23 -37.27 15.46
CA VAL A 305 -46.87 -36.26 16.45
C VAL A 305 -48.03 -36.07 17.44
N LEU A 306 -47.77 -36.36 18.72
CA LEU A 306 -48.62 -35.96 19.86
C LEU A 306 -48.56 -34.43 20.03
N ASN A 307 -49.73 -33.80 20.02
CA ASN A 307 -49.91 -32.35 20.21
C ASN A 307 -50.22 -32.06 21.70
N PRO A 308 -49.35 -31.38 22.45
CA PRO A 308 -49.59 -31.06 23.85
C PRO A 308 -50.07 -29.61 23.99
N ASN A 309 -51.29 -29.30 23.58
CA ASN A 309 -52.01 -28.10 24.05
C ASN A 309 -53.47 -28.07 23.60
N ARG A 310 -54.31 -28.94 24.20
CA ARG A 310 -55.76 -28.78 24.11
C ARG A 310 -56.40 -28.97 25.48
N LYS A 311 -56.56 -27.85 26.20
CA LYS A 311 -57.51 -27.74 27.33
C LYS A 311 -58.91 -28.10 26.81
N ARG A 312 -59.57 -29.04 27.49
CA ARG A 312 -60.99 -29.35 27.31
C ARG A 312 -61.73 -28.78 28.51
N ASP A 313 -62.51 -27.74 28.28
CA ASP A 313 -63.70 -27.46 29.07
C ASP A 313 -64.80 -28.41 28.60
N THR A 314 -65.39 -29.15 29.53
CA THR A 314 -66.67 -29.83 29.34
C THR A 314 -67.56 -29.46 30.53
N GLY A 315 -68.44 -28.48 30.32
CA GLY A 315 -69.63 -28.29 31.12
C GLY A 315 -70.80 -29.02 30.45
N VAL A 316 -71.45 -29.92 31.21
CA VAL A 316 -72.79 -30.44 30.94
C VAL A 316 -73.59 -30.18 32.21
N GLY A 317 -74.71 -29.49 32.04
CA GLY A 317 -75.64 -29.01 33.06
C GLY A 317 -76.45 -27.87 32.46
#